data_AF-A0A8J7UEN3-F1
#
_entry.id   AF-A0A8J7UEN3-F1
#
_cell.length_a   1.000
_cell.length_b   1.000
_cell.length_c   1.000
_cell.angle_alpha   90.00
_cell.angle_beta   90.00
_cell.angle_gamma   90.00
#
_symmetry.space_group_name_H-M   'P 1'
#
loop_
_entity.id
_entity.type
_entity.pdbx_description
1 polymer ?
#
loop_
_entity_poly.entity_id
_entity_poly.type
_entity_poly.pdbx_seq_one_letter_code
_entity_poly.pdbx_strand_id
1 'polypeptide(L)'
;MDHRKNLAIYVLAFLFFTGGVAFLAWSAFFENSVYHLNVSEALELPSDQLRSARLFGVAGADIIKPQNGLGAHFTLHDLDHPEQGITIDYKGALPDTFAQGSEVIVEGGMDNGEFHAKALMTKCPSKYEKSNRGQNGRNA
;
A
#
# COMPACT_ATOMS: atom_id res chain seq x y z
N MET A 1 39.90 -46.02 -14.38
CA MET A 1 40.31 -44.76 -15.03
C MET A 1 39.22 -43.70 -14.78
N ASP A 2 38.91 -43.31 -13.53
CA ASP A 2 37.55 -42.71 -13.30
C ASP A 2 37.50 -41.45 -12.40
N HIS A 3 38.59 -41.06 -11.73
CA HIS A 3 38.53 -39.96 -10.75
C HIS A 3 38.39 -38.56 -11.38
N ARG A 4 39.01 -38.32 -12.55
CA ARG A 4 38.93 -37.03 -13.25
C ARG A 4 37.55 -36.74 -13.84
N LYS A 5 36.81 -37.79 -14.23
CA LYS A 5 35.44 -37.68 -14.77
C LYS A 5 34.43 -37.37 -13.67
N ASN A 6 34.56 -38.01 -12.50
CA ASN A 6 33.71 -37.73 -11.35
C ASN A 6 33.97 -36.32 -10.77
N LEU A 7 35.23 -35.87 -10.73
CA LEU A 7 35.56 -34.50 -10.35
C LEU A 7 34.88 -33.49 -11.30
N ALA A 8 34.93 -33.72 -12.61
CA ALA A 8 34.25 -32.86 -13.58
C ALA A 8 32.73 -32.82 -13.37
N ILE A 9 32.11 -33.95 -13.00
CA ILE A 9 30.69 -34.03 -12.67
C ILE A 9 30.37 -33.21 -11.42
N TYR A 10 31.17 -33.32 -10.35
CA TYR A 10 30.97 -32.52 -9.13
C TYR A 10 31.20 -31.02 -9.36
N VAL A 11 32.20 -30.65 -10.15
CA VAL A 11 32.47 -29.25 -10.51
C VAL A 11 31.31 -28.68 -11.32
N LEU A 12 30.78 -29.44 -12.28
CA LEU A 12 29.62 -29.01 -13.08
C LEU A 12 28.35 -28.88 -12.22
N ALA A 13 28.10 -29.84 -11.34
CA ALA A 13 26.99 -29.80 -10.40
C ALA A 13 27.10 -28.61 -9.43
N PHE A 14 28.30 -28.34 -8.91
CA PHE A 14 28.55 -27.21 -8.04
C PHE A 14 28.38 -25.88 -8.77
N LEU A 15 28.86 -25.76 -10.01
CA LEU A 15 28.65 -24.57 -10.85
C LEU A 15 27.16 -24.31 -11.13
N PHE A 16 26.42 -25.37 -11.43
CA PHE A 16 24.98 -25.26 -11.66
C PHE A 16 24.23 -24.89 -10.38
N PHE A 17 24.59 -25.49 -9.25
CA PHE A 17 24.00 -25.22 -7.95
C PHE A 17 24.29 -23.78 -7.49
N THR A 18 25.55 -23.35 -7.57
CA THR A 18 25.95 -21.97 -7.21
C THR A 18 25.35 -20.94 -8.17
N GLY A 19 25.25 -21.25 -9.47
CA GLY A 19 24.55 -20.41 -10.45
C GLY A 19 23.06 -20.26 -10.13
N GLY A 20 22.39 -21.37 -9.78
CA GLY A 20 20.98 -21.36 -9.36
C GLY A 20 20.76 -20.56 -8.07
N VAL A 21 21.62 -20.74 -7.07
CA VAL A 21 21.57 -19.98 -5.81
C VAL A 21 21.84 -18.49 -6.05
N ALA A 22 22.80 -18.14 -6.91
CA ALA A 22 23.07 -16.75 -7.27
C ALA A 22 21.90 -16.10 -8.02
N PHE A 23 21.26 -16.84 -8.94
CA PHE A 23 20.07 -16.38 -9.62
C PHE A 23 18.90 -16.14 -8.67
N LEU A 24 18.67 -17.06 -7.73
CA LEU A 24 17.64 -16.93 -6.70
C LEU A 24 17.94 -15.78 -5.73
N ALA A 25 19.20 -15.58 -5.35
CA ALA A 25 19.60 -14.45 -4.53
C ALA A 25 19.34 -13.13 -5.29
N TRP A 26 19.69 -13.06 -6.57
CA TRP A 26 19.42 -11.90 -7.41
C TRP A 26 17.92 -11.62 -7.51
N SER A 27 17.08 -12.62 -7.85
CA SER A 27 15.63 -12.42 -7.92
C SER A 27 15.05 -11.94 -6.59
N ALA A 28 15.50 -12.51 -5.46
CA ALA A 28 15.06 -12.08 -4.14
C ALA A 28 15.43 -10.64 -3.80
N PHE A 29 16.56 -10.12 -4.31
CA PHE A 29 16.92 -8.71 -4.12
C PHE A 29 16.15 -7.75 -5.05
N PHE A 30 15.65 -8.21 -6.19
CA PHE A 30 14.85 -7.38 -7.10
C PHE A 30 13.35 -7.38 -6.75
N GLU A 31 12.89 -8.31 -5.92
CA GLU A 31 11.51 -8.38 -5.47
C GLU A 31 11.33 -7.71 -4.09
N ASN A 32 10.61 -6.57 -4.11
CA ASN A 32 9.83 -6.01 -3.00
C ASN A 32 10.50 -5.00 -2.04
N SER A 33 11.10 -3.93 -2.56
CA SER A 33 11.17 -2.69 -1.78
C SER A 33 9.87 -1.90 -1.98
N VAL A 34 8.84 -2.17 -1.17
CA VAL A 34 7.71 -1.25 -1.06
C VAL A 34 8.24 0.00 -0.38
N TYR A 35 8.39 1.09 -1.14
CA TYR A 35 8.88 2.35 -0.58
C TYR A 35 7.78 2.96 0.28
N HIS A 36 8.08 3.11 1.57
CA HIS A 36 7.23 3.83 2.51
C HIS A 36 7.55 5.31 2.36
N LEU A 37 6.71 6.04 1.64
CA LEU A 37 6.92 7.45 1.35
C LEU A 37 5.76 8.25 1.93
N ASN A 38 6.07 9.42 2.48
CA ASN A 38 5.02 10.37 2.85
C ASN A 38 4.49 11.06 1.58
N VAL A 39 3.33 11.70 1.67
CA VAL A 39 2.69 12.36 0.52
C VAL A 39 3.60 13.45 -0.05
N SER A 40 4.29 14.19 0.81
CA SER A 40 5.30 15.19 0.43
C SER A 40 6.43 14.64 -0.42
N GLU A 41 6.99 13.49 -0.03
CA GLU A 41 8.12 12.84 -0.71
C GLU A 41 7.70 12.25 -2.08
N ALA A 42 6.45 11.76 -2.16
CA ALA A 42 5.88 11.26 -3.41
C ALA A 42 5.66 12.36 -4.46
N LEU A 43 5.48 13.62 -4.06
CA LEU A 43 5.35 14.75 -4.98
C LEU A 43 6.68 15.16 -5.62
N GLU A 44 7.81 14.84 -4.99
CA GLU A 44 9.15 15.23 -5.43
C GLU A 44 9.84 14.15 -6.28
N LEU A 45 9.30 12.93 -6.30
CA LEU A 45 9.88 11.79 -7.01
C LEU A 45 9.26 11.58 -8.40
N PRO A 46 10.06 11.16 -9.40
CA PRO A 46 9.55 10.82 -10.72
C PRO A 46 8.62 9.60 -10.65
N SER A 47 7.49 9.68 -11.37
CA SER A 47 6.38 8.71 -11.35
C SER A 47 6.79 7.26 -11.63
N ASP A 48 7.90 7.03 -12.33
CA ASP A 48 8.41 5.69 -12.65
C ASP A 48 8.94 4.92 -11.42
N GLN A 49 9.37 5.62 -10.36
CA GLN A 49 9.77 4.99 -9.09
C GLN A 49 8.57 4.75 -8.14
N LEU A 50 7.42 5.38 -8.41
CA LEU A 50 6.21 5.29 -7.59
C LEU A 50 5.26 4.17 -8.04
N ARG A 51 5.75 3.18 -8.80
CA ARG A 51 4.93 2.03 -9.26
C ARG A 51 4.37 1.17 -8.11
N SER A 52 5.02 1.22 -6.95
CA SER A 52 4.58 0.53 -5.73
C SER A 52 5.02 1.32 -4.50
N ALA A 53 4.18 2.27 -4.08
CA ALA A 53 4.39 3.08 -2.89
C ALA A 53 3.28 2.85 -1.87
N ARG A 54 3.63 3.06 -0.60
CA ARG A 54 2.68 3.06 0.51
C ARG A 54 2.62 4.44 1.10
N LEU A 55 1.47 5.11 0.96
CA LEU A 55 1.23 6.46 1.44
C LEU A 55 0.43 6.41 2.75
N PHE A 56 0.79 7.31 3.66
CA PHE A 56 0.14 7.49 4.95
C PHE A 56 -0.47 8.89 4.97
N GLY A 57 -1.73 9.01 5.39
CA GLY A 57 -2.40 10.30 5.32
C GLY A 57 -3.74 10.32 6.02
N VAL A 58 -4.41 11.47 5.90
CA VAL A 58 -5.76 11.69 6.40
C VAL A 58 -6.72 11.80 5.21
N ALA A 59 -7.82 11.06 5.24
CA ALA A 59 -8.83 11.13 4.20
C ALA A 59 -9.55 12.49 4.22
N GLY A 60 -9.56 13.19 3.09
CA GLY A 60 -10.26 14.45 2.90
C GLY A 60 -11.78 14.34 3.04
N ALA A 61 -12.45 15.50 2.94
CA ALA A 61 -13.91 15.58 2.95
C ALA A 61 -14.55 15.19 1.61
N ASP A 62 -13.75 15.18 0.55
CA ASP A 62 -14.10 15.01 -0.86
C ASP A 62 -14.21 13.53 -1.27
N ILE A 63 -14.88 12.71 -0.44
CA ILE A 63 -15.03 11.28 -0.70
C ILE A 63 -16.19 11.05 -1.69
N ILE A 64 -15.84 10.66 -2.92
CA ILE A 64 -16.79 10.31 -3.98
C ILE A 64 -16.80 8.79 -4.15
N LYS A 65 -17.94 8.16 -3.83
CA LYS A 65 -18.16 6.72 -4.05
C LYS A 65 -18.89 6.51 -5.39
N PRO A 66 -18.44 5.60 -6.26
CA PRO A 66 -19.12 5.31 -7.51
C PRO A 66 -20.51 4.72 -7.24
N GLN A 67 -21.52 5.15 -8.00
CA GLN A 67 -22.92 4.74 -7.80
C GLN A 67 -23.18 3.25 -8.06
N ASN A 68 -22.33 2.61 -8.86
CA ASN A 68 -22.55 1.24 -9.36
C ASN A 68 -21.28 0.38 -9.30
N GLY A 69 -20.44 0.59 -8.28
CA GLY A 69 -19.17 -0.13 -8.12
C GLY A 69 -18.64 -0.08 -6.69
N LEU A 70 -17.51 -0.76 -6.48
CA LEU A 70 -16.74 -0.66 -5.24
C LEU A 70 -15.67 0.42 -5.38
N GLY A 71 -15.28 1.01 -4.26
CA GLY A 71 -14.21 1.99 -4.22
C GLY A 71 -14.60 3.37 -3.72
N ALA A 72 -13.63 4.28 -3.78
CA ALA A 72 -13.79 5.72 -3.55
C ALA A 72 -12.70 6.49 -4.30
N HIS A 73 -13.05 7.69 -4.76
CA HIS A 73 -12.10 8.75 -5.06
C HIS A 73 -12.09 9.75 -3.90
N PHE A 74 -10.91 10.15 -3.44
CA PHE A 74 -10.75 11.15 -2.39
C PHE A 74 -9.33 11.72 -2.41
N THR A 75 -9.16 12.91 -1.84
CA THR A 75 -7.83 13.48 -1.61
C THR A 75 -7.26 12.96 -0.29
N LEU A 76 -6.04 12.43 -0.34
CA LEU A 76 -5.27 12.03 0.83
C LEU A 76 -4.32 13.17 1.21
N HIS A 77 -4.51 13.74 2.40
CA HIS A 77 -3.66 14.80 2.93
C HIS A 77 -2.51 14.23 3.76
N ASP A 78 -1.35 14.88 3.70
CA ASP A 78 -0.21 14.55 4.58
C ASP A 78 -0.53 14.87 6.05
N LEU A 79 0.11 14.16 6.98
CA LEU A 79 -0.06 14.42 8.43
C LEU A 79 0.72 15.66 8.88
N ASP A 80 1.91 15.87 8.31
CA ASP A 80 2.81 16.97 8.68
C ASP A 80 2.52 18.24 7.85
N HIS A 81 2.03 18.05 6.62
CA HIS A 81 1.73 19.10 5.65
C HIS A 81 0.29 19.01 5.10
N PRO A 82 -0.73 19.42 5.87
CA PRO A 82 -2.14 19.26 5.47
C PRO A 82 -2.52 20.02 4.19
N GLU A 83 -1.74 21.03 3.79
CA GLU A 83 -1.86 21.74 2.52
C GLU A 83 -1.46 20.90 1.30
N GLN A 84 -0.69 19.83 1.51
CA GLN A 84 -0.27 18.89 0.47
C GLN A 84 -1.22 17.70 0.45
N GLY A 85 -1.70 17.34 -0.75
CA GLY A 85 -2.59 16.20 -0.92
C GLY A 85 -2.42 15.54 -2.28
N ILE A 86 -2.70 14.24 -2.32
CA ILE A 86 -2.69 13.42 -3.54
C ILE A 86 -4.07 12.83 -3.76
N THR A 87 -4.56 12.91 -5.00
CA THR A 87 -5.81 12.26 -5.40
C THR A 87 -5.62 10.74 -5.45
N ILE A 88 -6.47 10.03 -4.71
CA ILE A 88 -6.48 8.56 -4.65
C ILE A 88 -7.70 8.02 -5.40
N ASP A 89 -7.46 7.11 -6.34
CA ASP A 89 -8.48 6.23 -6.92
C ASP A 89 -8.34 4.83 -6.31
N TYR A 90 -9.31 4.43 -5.49
CA TYR A 90 -9.40 3.08 -4.95
C TYR A 90 -10.63 2.39 -5.52
N LYS A 91 -10.48 1.16 -6.03
CA LYS A 91 -11.57 0.37 -6.67
C LYS A 91 -11.97 -0.89 -5.88
N GLY A 92 -11.44 -1.07 -4.67
CA GLY A 92 -11.74 -2.22 -3.82
C GLY A 92 -12.88 -1.98 -2.82
N ALA A 93 -13.20 -2.99 -2.02
CA ALA A 93 -14.13 -2.84 -0.90
C ALA A 93 -13.53 -1.89 0.16
N LEU A 94 -14.31 -0.89 0.58
CA LEU A 94 -13.91 0.03 1.62
C LEU A 94 -14.15 -0.60 3.00
N PRO A 95 -13.22 -0.44 3.96
CA PRO A 95 -13.46 -0.79 5.36
C PRO A 95 -14.61 0.02 5.96
N ASP A 96 -15.35 -0.55 6.91
CA ASP A 96 -16.45 0.14 7.61
C ASP A 96 -15.97 1.37 8.40
N THR A 97 -14.70 1.36 8.82
CA THR A 97 -14.02 2.45 9.54
C THR A 97 -13.53 3.58 8.65
N PHE A 98 -13.69 3.49 7.32
CA PHE A 98 -13.27 4.52 6.39
C PHE A 98 -14.28 5.69 6.37
N ALA A 99 -13.82 6.85 6.83
CA ALA A 99 -14.60 8.08 6.86
C ALA A 99 -13.71 9.31 6.64
N GLN A 100 -14.33 10.46 6.41
CA GLN A 100 -13.64 11.75 6.41
C GLN A 100 -12.85 11.95 7.70
N GLY A 101 -11.61 12.41 7.58
CA GLY A 101 -10.72 12.66 8.73
C GLY A 101 -10.13 11.40 9.36
N SER A 102 -10.40 10.22 8.81
CA SER A 102 -9.74 8.99 9.27
C SER A 102 -8.30 8.92 8.79
N GLU A 103 -7.40 8.47 9.66
CA GLU A 103 -6.03 8.11 9.28
C GLU A 103 -6.08 6.83 8.43
N VAL A 104 -5.60 6.95 7.20
CA VAL A 104 -5.62 5.87 6.21
C VAL A 104 -4.23 5.64 5.63
N ILE A 105 -4.02 4.39 5.28
CA ILE A 105 -2.81 3.89 4.65
C ILE A 105 -3.26 3.29 3.33
N VAL A 106 -2.73 3.82 2.23
CA VAL A 106 -3.02 3.34 0.88
C VAL A 106 -1.76 2.75 0.28
N GLU A 107 -1.91 1.61 -0.39
CA GLU A 107 -0.83 0.94 -1.10
C GLU A 107 -1.22 0.84 -2.57
N GLY A 108 -0.33 1.29 -3.45
CA GLY A 108 -0.66 1.46 -4.86
C GLY A 108 0.49 2.00 -5.66
N GLY A 109 0.16 2.63 -6.78
CA GLY A 109 1.16 3.33 -7.58
C GLY A 109 0.62 4.59 -8.24
N MET A 110 1.52 5.53 -8.51
CA MET A 110 1.20 6.76 -9.22
C MET A 110 1.14 6.49 -10.73
N ASP A 111 0.05 6.87 -11.38
CA ASP A 111 -0.08 6.88 -12.84
C ASP A 111 -0.71 8.21 -13.29
N ASN A 112 -0.07 8.89 -14.24
CA ASN A 112 -0.58 10.14 -14.83
C ASN A 112 -1.04 11.25 -13.85
N GLY A 113 -0.48 11.29 -12.63
CA GLY A 113 -0.82 12.28 -11.59
C GLY A 113 -1.97 11.88 -10.66
N GLU A 114 -2.49 10.67 -10.81
CA GLU A 114 -3.44 10.05 -9.89
C GLU A 114 -2.83 8.81 -9.24
N PHE A 115 -3.09 8.60 -7.95
CA PHE A 115 -2.59 7.44 -7.25
C PHE A 115 -3.64 6.33 -7.25
N HIS A 116 -3.37 5.26 -8.00
CA HIS A 116 -4.25 4.09 -8.03
C HIS A 116 -3.92 3.16 -6.87
N ALA A 117 -4.75 3.21 -5.83
CA ALA A 117 -4.64 2.35 -4.67
C ALA A 117 -5.15 0.93 -4.99
N LYS A 118 -4.32 -0.08 -4.70
CA LYS A 118 -4.67 -1.50 -4.75
C LYS A 118 -5.20 -1.99 -3.41
N ALA A 119 -4.71 -1.42 -2.31
CA ALA A 119 -5.18 -1.72 -0.96
C ALA A 119 -5.39 -0.43 -0.17
N LEU A 120 -6.42 -0.42 0.68
CA LEU A 120 -6.74 0.66 1.59
C LEU A 120 -6.96 0.09 2.98
N MET A 121 -6.27 0.65 3.96
CA MET A 121 -6.34 0.27 5.36
C MET A 121 -6.57 1.52 6.19
N THR A 122 -7.57 1.50 7.07
CA THR A 122 -7.78 2.56 8.05
C THR A 122 -7.10 2.18 9.34
N LYS A 123 -6.44 3.11 9.99
CA LYS A 123 -6.05 2.92 11.39
C LYS A 123 -7.33 2.97 12.21
N CYS A 124 -7.63 1.89 12.94
CA CYS A 124 -8.83 1.84 13.77
C CYS A 124 -8.82 3.04 14.73
N PRO A 125 -9.86 3.90 14.75
CA PRO A 125 -10.01 4.82 15.86
C PRO A 125 -10.35 3.96 17.08
N SER A 126 -9.37 3.67 17.95
CA SER A 126 -9.64 3.11 19.27
C SER A 126 -10.31 4.19 20.12
N LYS A 127 -11.57 4.50 19.84
CA LYS A 127 -12.37 5.41 20.65
C LYS A 127 -13.70 4.72 20.93
N TYR A 128 -13.78 4.18 22.14
CA TYR A 128 -15.02 3.91 22.87
C TYR A 128 -16.19 4.73 22.34
N GLU A 129 -17.21 4.05 21.83
CA GLU A 129 -18.56 4.58 21.65
C GLU A 129 -19.09 5.04 23.01
N LYS A 130 -18.74 6.25 23.43
CA LYS A 130 -19.56 7.03 24.37
C LYS A 130 -20.51 7.89 23.54
N SER A 131 -21.62 7.28 23.15
CA SER A 131 -22.87 7.99 22.91
C SER A 131 -24.00 7.12 23.45
N ASN A 132 -24.20 7.12 24.77
CA ASN A 132 -25.20 7.97 25.41
C ASN A 132 -26.55 7.95 24.68
N ARG A 133 -27.12 6.75 24.52
CA ARG A 133 -28.53 6.59 24.18
C ARG A 133 -29.35 6.87 25.43
N GLY A 134 -29.59 8.15 25.68
CA GLY A 134 -30.82 8.56 26.35
C GLY A 134 -32.02 8.11 25.51
N GLN A 135 -32.52 6.90 25.77
CA GLN A 135 -33.94 6.59 25.60
C GLN A 135 -34.56 6.88 26.97
N ASN A 136 -35.04 8.10 27.22
CA ASN A 136 -36.39 8.51 26.84
C ASN A 136 -37.43 7.39 26.99
N GLY A 137 -37.58 6.87 28.22
CA GLY A 137 -38.71 6.07 28.67
C GLY A 137 -39.78 6.90 29.39
N ARG A 138 -39.99 8.16 29.01
CA ARG A 138 -41.28 8.82 29.26
C ARG A 138 -42.22 8.29 28.19
N ASN A 139 -43.10 7.36 28.54
CA ASN A 139 -44.45 7.20 28.01
C ASN A 139 -45.19 6.09 28.78
N ALA A 140 -46.33 6.49 29.36
CA ALA A 140 -47.38 5.70 30.06
C ALA A 140 -47.10 5.32 31.52
#